data_AF-A0A1H4XFU0-F1
#
_entry.id   AF-A0A1H4XFU0-F1
#
_cell.length_a   1.000
_cell.length_b   1.000
_cell.length_c   1.000
_cell.angle_alpha   90.00
_cell.angle_beta   90.00
_cell.angle_gamma   90.00
#
_symmetry.space_group_name_H-M   'P 1'
#
loop_
_entity.id
_entity.type
_entity.pdbx_description
1 polymer ?
#
loop_
_entity_poly.entity_id
_entity_poly.type
_entity_poly.pdbx_seq_one_letter_code
_entity_poly.pdbx_strand_id
1 'polypeptide(L)'
;MQLLAAYIEGLPDVLKHAYAQAQKLWDSAGTRDMVNGSRLVIDVLEQSWIHLSAWFSPRHFGEKSAAEYFSGFIASRHSWNYALQEPEADGSRGREVRVMYVGETLLDIEEAVAETAVSLGEMYMDDFDKGSWERRWRLAKG
;
A
#
# COMPACT_ATOMS: atom_id res chain seq x y z
N MET A 1 -6.79 8.40 21.85
CA MET A 1 -5.78 7.49 21.30
C MET A 1 -6.24 6.05 21.11
N GLN A 2 -7.22 5.55 21.89
CA GLN A 2 -7.76 4.18 21.68
C GLN A 2 -8.20 3.87 20.23
N LEU A 3 -8.82 4.82 19.52
CA LEU A 3 -9.23 4.60 18.12
C LEU A 3 -8.03 4.43 17.17
N LEU A 4 -6.97 5.24 17.34
CA LEU A 4 -5.73 5.10 16.57
C LEU A 4 -5.07 3.75 16.85
N ALA A 5 -4.94 3.41 18.13
CA ALA A 5 -4.33 2.16 18.56
C ALA A 5 -5.06 0.94 17.99
N ALA A 6 -6.39 0.90 18.13
CA ALA A 6 -7.21 -0.17 17.55
C ALA A 6 -7.08 -0.24 16.02
N TYR A 7 -6.97 0.91 15.36
CA TYR A 7 -6.81 0.96 13.91
C TYR A 7 -5.45 0.40 13.48
N ILE A 8 -4.35 0.92 14.04
CA ILE A 8 -2.98 0.44 13.77
C ILE A 8 -2.89 -1.07 14.04
N GLU A 9 -3.37 -1.52 15.19
CA GLU A 9 -3.35 -2.94 15.56
C GLU A 9 -4.16 -3.85 14.62
N GLY A 10 -5.19 -3.30 13.98
CA GLY A 10 -6.04 -4.02 13.02
C GLY A 10 -5.50 -4.03 11.58
N LEU A 11 -4.56 -3.15 11.22
CA LEU A 11 -4.05 -3.03 9.86
C LEU A 11 -3.48 -4.33 9.28
N PRO A 12 -2.68 -5.14 10.01
CA PRO A 12 -2.23 -6.43 9.51
C PRO A 12 -3.37 -7.38 9.12
N ASP A 13 -4.49 -7.36 9.86
CA ASP A 13 -5.65 -8.19 9.57
C ASP A 13 -6.39 -7.69 8.33
N VAL A 14 -6.50 -6.36 8.15
CA VAL A 14 -7.04 -5.76 6.92
C VAL A 14 -6.20 -6.17 5.71
N LEU A 15 -4.88 -6.07 5.81
CA LEU A 15 -3.96 -6.46 4.74
C LEU A 15 -4.11 -7.95 4.39
N LYS A 16 -4.20 -8.80 5.41
CA LYS A 16 -4.39 -10.25 5.23
C LYS A 16 -5.66 -10.58 4.44
N HIS A 17 -6.77 -9.88 4.74
CA HIS A 17 -8.01 -10.08 3.99
C HIS A 17 -7.89 -9.59 2.54
N ALA A 18 -7.22 -8.46 2.30
CA ALA A 18 -6.98 -7.95 0.95
C ALA A 18 -6.15 -8.95 0.12
N TYR A 19 -5.06 -9.46 0.68
CA TYR A 19 -4.22 -10.50 0.06
C TYR A 19 -5.00 -11.78 -0.25
N ALA A 20 -5.86 -12.23 0.67
CA ALA A 20 -6.70 -13.41 0.42
C ALA A 20 -7.69 -13.22 -0.74
N GLN A 21 -8.16 -11.99 -1.01
CA GLN A 21 -8.96 -11.71 -2.21
C GLN A 21 -8.09 -11.58 -3.47
N ALA A 22 -6.95 -10.91 -3.36
CA ALA A 22 -6.01 -10.74 -4.47
C ALA A 22 -5.45 -12.08 -4.97
N GLN A 23 -5.18 -13.03 -4.06
CA GLN A 23 -4.69 -14.36 -4.41
C GLN A 23 -5.60 -15.08 -5.40
N LYS A 24 -6.92 -14.97 -5.23
CA LYS A 24 -7.90 -15.57 -6.16
C LYS A 24 -7.77 -15.05 -7.59
N LEU A 25 -7.31 -13.79 -7.74
CA LEU A 25 -7.06 -13.16 -9.02
C LEU A 25 -5.67 -13.47 -9.56
N TRP A 26 -4.66 -13.59 -8.70
CA TRP A 26 -3.32 -14.03 -9.08
C TRP A 26 -3.31 -15.49 -9.57
N ASP A 27 -4.17 -16.35 -9.02
CA ASP A 27 -4.29 -17.76 -9.39
C ASP A 27 -4.99 -18.00 -10.75
N SER A 28 -5.66 -17.02 -11.35
CA SER A 28 -6.45 -17.20 -12.58
C SER A 28 -5.63 -17.23 -13.88
N ALA A 29 -4.30 -17.10 -13.79
CA ALA A 29 -3.33 -17.05 -14.89
C ALA A 29 -3.53 -15.93 -15.94
N GLY A 30 -4.54 -15.07 -15.79
CA GLY A 30 -4.80 -13.96 -16.70
C GLY A 30 -4.05 -12.68 -16.30
N THR A 31 -3.26 -12.10 -17.21
CA THR A 31 -2.53 -10.83 -16.95
C THR A 31 -3.43 -9.73 -16.39
N ARG A 32 -4.68 -9.62 -16.89
CA ARG A 32 -5.65 -8.62 -16.41
C ARG A 32 -6.02 -8.87 -14.95
N ASP A 33 -6.28 -10.12 -14.59
CA ASP A 33 -6.68 -10.49 -13.24
C ASP A 33 -5.49 -10.32 -12.28
N MET A 34 -4.29 -10.69 -12.71
CA MET A 34 -3.09 -10.47 -11.90
C MET A 34 -2.90 -8.99 -11.53
N VAL A 35 -3.06 -8.10 -12.52
CA VAL A 35 -3.01 -6.65 -12.29
C VAL A 35 -4.14 -6.18 -11.39
N ASN A 36 -5.35 -6.71 -11.56
CA ASN A 36 -6.49 -6.36 -10.71
C ASN A 36 -6.30 -6.82 -9.26
N GLY A 37 -5.66 -7.98 -9.04
CA GLY A 37 -5.29 -8.47 -7.71
C GLY A 37 -4.38 -7.49 -6.98
N SER A 38 -3.31 -7.04 -7.64
CA SER A 38 -2.39 -6.06 -7.05
C SER A 38 -3.07 -4.70 -6.82
N ARG A 39 -3.92 -4.25 -7.75
CA ARG A 39 -4.69 -3.00 -7.59
C ARG A 39 -5.67 -3.04 -6.43
N LEU A 40 -6.34 -4.17 -6.21
CA LEU A 40 -7.22 -4.35 -5.06
C LEU A 40 -6.48 -4.10 -3.75
N VAL A 41 -5.26 -4.64 -3.60
CA VAL A 41 -4.47 -4.42 -2.39
C VAL A 41 -4.00 -2.96 -2.29
N ILE A 42 -3.56 -2.35 -3.39
CA ILE A 42 -3.19 -0.93 -3.45
C ILE A 42 -4.36 -0.05 -2.99
N ASP A 43 -5.58 -0.31 -3.48
CA ASP A 43 -6.77 0.48 -3.12
C ASP A 43 -7.07 0.37 -1.61
N VAL A 44 -6.96 -0.83 -1.03
CA VAL A 44 -7.13 -1.04 0.42
C VAL A 44 -6.05 -0.30 1.22
N LEU A 45 -4.79 -0.34 0.76
CA LEU A 45 -3.69 0.37 1.38
C LEU A 45 -3.86 1.90 1.30
N GLU A 46 -4.29 2.43 0.16
CA GLU A 46 -4.57 3.87 -0.01
C GLU A 46 -5.66 4.33 0.96
N GLN A 47 -6.78 3.61 1.04
CA GLN A 47 -7.83 3.93 2.00
C GLN A 47 -7.34 3.86 3.45
N SER A 48 -6.47 2.88 3.73
CA SER A 48 -5.86 2.75 5.05
C SER A 48 -4.96 3.94 5.38
N TRP A 49 -4.17 4.39 4.40
CA TRP A 49 -3.29 5.53 4.53
C TRP A 49 -4.06 6.84 4.72
N ILE A 50 -5.14 7.03 3.95
CA ILE A 50 -6.07 8.15 4.11
C ILE A 50 -6.67 8.15 5.51
N HIS A 51 -7.03 7.00 6.08
CA HIS A 51 -7.53 6.96 7.45
C HIS A 51 -6.46 7.36 8.46
N LEU A 52 -5.23 6.83 8.33
CA LEU A 52 -4.09 7.22 9.17
C LEU A 52 -3.77 8.72 9.09
N SER A 53 -4.10 9.37 7.96
CA SER A 53 -3.89 10.82 7.78
C SER A 53 -4.61 11.68 8.81
N ALA A 54 -5.69 11.19 9.41
CA ALA A 54 -6.49 11.92 10.39
C ALA A 54 -5.70 12.31 11.65
N TRP A 55 -4.55 11.68 11.89
CA TRP A 55 -3.64 11.98 13.00
C TRP A 55 -2.47 12.87 12.62
N PHE A 56 -2.41 13.33 11.37
CA PHE A 56 -1.47 14.35 10.93
C PHE A 56 -2.14 15.72 10.91
N SER A 57 -1.34 16.77 11.07
CA SER A 57 -1.81 18.13 10.79
C SER A 57 -2.19 18.22 9.32
N PRO A 58 -3.35 18.80 8.97
CA PRO A 58 -3.73 18.99 7.56
C PRO A 58 -2.66 19.75 6.75
N ARG A 59 -1.83 20.57 7.41
CA ARG A 59 -0.73 21.31 6.78
C ARG A 59 0.42 20.43 6.29
N HIS A 60 0.50 19.16 6.73
CA HIS A 60 1.56 18.24 6.30
C HIS A 60 1.41 17.82 4.84
N PHE A 61 0.21 17.92 4.27
CA PHE A 61 -0.08 17.53 2.89
C PHE A 61 -0.03 18.73 1.92
N GLY A 62 0.48 19.88 2.38
CA GLY A 62 0.48 21.12 1.61
C GLY A 62 -0.93 21.65 1.39
N GLU A 63 -1.22 22.12 0.18
CA GLU A 63 -2.56 22.59 -0.22
C GLU A 63 -3.51 21.46 -0.65
N LYS A 64 -3.07 20.19 -0.56
CA LYS A 64 -3.83 19.03 -0.98
C LYS A 64 -4.57 18.38 0.19
N SER A 65 -5.71 17.74 -0.10
CA SER A 65 -6.27 16.74 0.81
C SER A 65 -5.35 15.53 0.93
N ALA A 66 -5.47 14.76 2.01
CA ALA A 66 -4.71 13.52 2.17
C ALA A 66 -4.96 12.53 1.03
N ALA A 67 -6.20 12.45 0.53
CA ALA A 67 -6.56 11.62 -0.61
C ALA A 67 -5.82 12.05 -1.88
N GLU A 68 -5.81 13.35 -2.21
CA GLU A 68 -5.06 13.87 -3.37
C GLU A 68 -3.55 13.69 -3.20
N TYR A 69 -3.04 13.82 -1.98
CA TYR A 69 -1.63 13.63 -1.68
C TYR A 69 -1.20 12.19 -1.91
N PHE A 70 -1.89 11.21 -1.30
CA PHE A 70 -1.53 9.80 -1.42
C PHE A 70 -1.81 9.23 -2.80
N SER A 71 -2.93 9.62 -3.45
CA SER A 71 -3.19 9.23 -4.84
C SER A 71 -2.08 9.73 -5.77
N GLY A 72 -1.60 10.97 -5.55
CA GLY A 72 -0.46 11.52 -6.28
C GLY A 72 0.84 10.77 -6.01
N PHE A 73 1.08 10.35 -4.78
CA PHE A 73 2.23 9.50 -4.43
C PHE A 73 2.16 8.15 -5.17
N ILE A 74 1.02 7.46 -5.14
CA ILE A 74 0.82 6.17 -5.80
C ILE A 74 1.02 6.30 -7.31
N ALA A 75 0.44 7.34 -7.93
CA ALA A 75 0.62 7.62 -9.35
C ALA A 75 2.10 7.88 -9.71
N SER A 76 2.84 8.56 -8.83
CA SER A 76 4.28 8.79 -8.99
C SER A 76 5.07 7.48 -8.94
N ARG A 77 4.81 6.62 -7.94
CA ARG A 77 5.45 5.29 -7.83
C ARG A 77 5.13 4.41 -9.03
N HIS A 78 3.88 4.39 -9.46
CA HIS A 78 3.48 3.68 -10.68
C HIS A 78 4.23 4.17 -11.92
N SER A 79 4.34 5.49 -12.10
CA SER A 79 5.06 6.07 -13.25
C SER A 79 6.56 5.77 -13.21
N TRP A 80 7.16 5.82 -12.02
CA TRP A 80 8.55 5.48 -11.79
C TRP A 80 8.82 4.00 -12.12
N ASN A 81 8.04 3.09 -11.56
CA ASN A 81 8.19 1.65 -11.79
C ASN A 81 7.94 1.29 -13.25
N TYR A 82 6.99 1.96 -13.92
CA TYR A 82 6.80 1.83 -15.36
C TYR A 82 8.06 2.24 -16.13
N ALA A 83 8.65 3.40 -15.83
CA ALA A 83 9.87 3.87 -16.51
C ALA A 83 11.07 2.93 -16.31
N LEU A 84 11.20 2.30 -15.14
CA LEU A 84 12.23 1.28 -14.90
C LEU A 84 12.00 0.02 -15.74
N GLN A 85 10.74 -0.39 -15.89
CA GLN A 85 10.37 -1.59 -16.62
C GLN A 85 10.23 -1.36 -18.13
N GLU A 86 10.12 -0.12 -18.60
CA GLU A 86 10.03 0.24 -20.01
C GLU A 86 10.76 1.56 -20.32
N PRO A 87 12.11 1.56 -20.31
CA PRO A 87 12.90 2.79 -20.42
C PRO A 87 12.70 3.57 -21.72
N GLU A 88 12.43 2.86 -22.82
CA GLU A 88 12.20 3.46 -24.15
C GLU A 88 10.74 3.91 -24.36
N ALA A 89 9.83 3.54 -23.46
CA ALA A 89 8.39 3.84 -23.51
C ALA A 89 7.69 3.50 -24.85
N ASP A 90 8.23 2.53 -25.60
CA ASP A 90 7.79 2.18 -26.96
C ASP A 90 6.72 1.06 -27.02
N GLY A 91 6.33 0.51 -25.87
CA GLY A 91 5.34 -0.57 -25.77
C GLY A 91 5.91 -1.96 -26.11
N SER A 92 7.23 -2.07 -26.36
CA SER A 92 7.86 -3.27 -26.90
C SER A 92 7.87 -4.46 -25.94
N ARG A 93 7.78 -4.21 -24.63
CA ARG A 93 7.89 -5.26 -23.61
C ARG A 93 6.56 -5.92 -23.27
N GLY A 94 5.47 -5.50 -23.92
CA GLY A 94 4.20 -6.21 -23.90
C GLY A 94 3.46 -6.19 -22.55
N ARG A 95 2.47 -7.08 -22.40
CA ARG A 95 1.52 -7.06 -21.28
C ARG A 95 2.11 -7.54 -19.95
N GLU A 96 3.20 -8.29 -19.97
CA GLU A 96 3.84 -8.84 -18.76
C GLU A 96 4.52 -7.74 -17.93
N VAL A 97 5.07 -6.72 -18.59
CA VAL A 97 5.63 -5.53 -17.92
C VAL A 97 4.62 -4.84 -17.01
N ARG A 98 3.33 -4.88 -17.39
CA ARG A 98 2.25 -4.33 -16.55
C ARG A 98 2.06 -5.08 -15.25
N VAL A 99 2.25 -6.39 -15.24
CA VAL A 99 2.21 -7.15 -13.98
C VAL A 99 3.38 -6.74 -13.10
N MET A 100 4.57 -6.59 -13.69
CA MET A 100 5.80 -6.25 -12.96
C MET A 100 5.70 -4.87 -12.29
N TYR A 101 5.48 -3.79 -13.05
CA TYR A 101 5.49 -2.45 -12.43
C TYR A 101 4.33 -2.23 -11.45
N VAL A 102 3.18 -2.88 -11.64
CA VAL A 102 2.07 -2.81 -10.67
C VAL A 102 2.43 -3.59 -9.41
N GLY A 103 3.11 -4.73 -9.53
CA GLY A 103 3.65 -5.48 -8.39
C GLY A 103 4.67 -4.67 -7.59
N GLU A 104 5.63 -4.03 -8.26
CA GLU A 104 6.61 -3.15 -7.60
C GLU A 104 5.91 -1.95 -6.93
N THR A 105 4.89 -1.38 -7.58
CA THR A 105 4.10 -0.29 -6.98
C THR A 105 3.41 -0.76 -5.71
N LEU A 106 2.81 -1.96 -5.69
CA LEU A 106 2.22 -2.52 -4.49
C LEU A 106 3.23 -2.60 -3.34
N LEU A 107 4.46 -3.07 -3.59
CA LEU A 107 5.50 -3.16 -2.57
C LEU A 107 5.88 -1.78 -2.01
N ASP A 108 6.03 -0.77 -2.87
CA ASP A 108 6.31 0.61 -2.46
C ASP A 108 5.20 1.15 -1.53
N ILE A 109 3.94 0.88 -1.84
CA ILE A 109 2.81 1.38 -1.04
C ILE A 109 2.70 0.63 0.29
N GLU A 110 2.96 -0.68 0.30
CA GLU A 110 2.99 -1.45 1.54
C GLU A 110 4.03 -0.93 2.53
N GLU A 111 5.22 -0.63 2.03
CA GLU A 111 6.31 -0.09 2.84
C GLU A 111 5.91 1.29 3.40
N ALA A 112 5.44 2.20 2.55
CA ALA A 112 5.04 3.54 2.98
C ALA A 112 3.91 3.53 4.04
N VAL A 113 2.92 2.64 3.89
CA VAL A 113 1.84 2.49 4.88
C VAL A 113 2.36 1.89 6.18
N ALA A 114 3.26 0.90 6.10
CA ALA A 114 3.87 0.30 7.28
C ALA A 114 4.70 1.30 8.07
N GLU A 115 5.56 2.07 7.39
CA GLU A 115 6.34 3.15 7.99
C GLU A 115 5.46 4.20 8.67
N THR A 116 4.35 4.57 8.02
CA THR A 116 3.37 5.51 8.58
C THR A 116 2.73 4.95 9.85
N ALA A 117 2.26 3.70 9.80
CA ALA A 117 1.62 3.05 10.95
C ALA A 117 2.58 2.88 12.13
N VAL A 118 3.82 2.44 11.87
CA VAL A 118 4.87 2.30 12.89
C VAL A 118 5.20 3.66 13.51
N SER A 119 5.37 4.70 12.69
CA SER A 119 5.69 6.05 13.19
C SER A 119 4.59 6.59 14.11
N LEU A 120 3.32 6.40 13.74
CA LEU A 120 2.19 6.81 14.57
C LEU A 120 2.07 5.94 15.84
N GLY A 121 2.34 4.64 15.74
CA GLY A 121 2.34 3.73 16.88
C GLY A 121 3.40 4.12 17.90
N GLU A 122 4.66 4.27 17.48
CA GLU A 122 5.77 4.71 18.34
C GLU A 122 5.53 6.09 18.97
N MET A 123 4.82 6.99 18.28
CA MET A 123 4.56 8.35 18.78
C MET A 123 3.40 8.43 19.78
N TYR A 124 2.33 7.64 19.59
CA TYR A 124 1.05 7.87 20.28
C TYR A 124 0.56 6.69 21.14
N MET A 125 1.27 5.57 21.16
CA MET A 125 0.90 4.37 21.92
C MET A 125 2.02 4.00 22.89
N ASP A 126 1.73 4.04 24.20
CA ASP A 126 2.73 3.83 25.25
C ASP A 126 3.38 2.43 25.20
N ASP A 127 2.61 1.40 24.83
CA ASP A 127 3.05 -0.01 24.80
C ASP A 127 3.03 -0.61 23.39
N PHE A 128 3.35 0.17 22.35
CA PHE A 128 3.36 -0.35 20.98
C PHE A 128 4.49 -1.34 20.74
N ASP A 129 4.12 -2.62 20.57
CA ASP A 129 5.07 -3.68 20.18
C ASP A 129 5.28 -3.67 18.67
N LYS A 130 6.17 -2.78 18.21
CA LYS A 130 6.61 -2.69 16.81
C LYS A 130 7.05 -4.03 16.23
N GLY A 131 7.82 -4.82 16.99
CA GLY A 131 8.38 -6.08 16.49
C GLY A 131 7.29 -7.13 16.23
N SER A 132 6.29 -7.20 17.09
CA SER A 132 5.09 -8.02 16.89
C SER A 132 4.24 -7.50 15.73
N TRP A 133 4.02 -6.19 15.65
CA TRP A 133 3.23 -5.56 14.60
C TRP A 133 3.83 -5.79 13.21
N GLU A 134 5.13 -5.51 13.02
CA GLU A 134 5.83 -5.71 11.74
C GLU A 134 5.87 -7.19 11.32
N ARG A 135 5.92 -8.11 12.30
CA ARG A 135 5.83 -9.54 12.03
C ARG A 135 4.45 -9.90 11.51
N ARG A 136 3.37 -9.42 12.14
CA ARG A 136 1.99 -9.62 11.68
C ARG A 136 1.80 -9.02 10.29
N TRP A 137 2.31 -7.80 10.05
CA TRP A 137 2.26 -7.15 8.74
C TRP A 137 2.92 -7.97 7.64
N ARG A 138 4.11 -8.52 7.90
CA ARG A 138 4.80 -9.40 6.93
C ARG A 138 4.05 -10.71 6.69
N LEU A 139 3.57 -11.36 7.74
CA LEU A 139 2.83 -12.63 7.65
C LEU A 139 1.44 -12.48 7.01
N ALA A 140 0.89 -11.27 6.96
CA ALA A 140 -0.38 -11.01 6.29
C ALA A 140 -0.33 -11.29 4.78
N LYS A 141 0.86 -11.31 4.19
CA LYS A 141 1.08 -11.38 2.74
C LYS A 141 1.13 -12.81 2.18
N GLY A 142 1.16 -13.82 3.04
CA GLY A 142 1.37 -15.23 2.69
C GLY A 142 2.76 -15.73 3.05
#